data_AF-A0A2V4MRS7-F1
#
_entry.id   AF-A0A2V4MRS7-F1
#
_cell.length_a   1.000
_cell.length_b   1.000
_cell.length_c   1.000
_cell.angle_alpha   90.00
_cell.angle_beta   90.00
_cell.angle_gamma   90.00
#
_symmetry.space_group_name_H-M   'P 1'
#
loop_
_entity.id
_entity.type
_entity.pdbx_description
1 polymer ?
#
loop_
_entity_poly.entity_id
_entity_poly.type
_entity_poly.pdbx_seq_one_letter_code
_entity_poly.pdbx_strand_id
1 'polypeptide(L)' 'VRVLYEEPRRGSMGSRITFLLPKDCGGVLTELVTAAESDGL' A
#
# COMPACT_ATOMS: atom_id res chain seq x y z
N VAL A 1 -4.61 -10.76 -8.37
CA VAL A 1 -3.60 -10.00 -7.59
C VAL A 1 -3.83 -10.28 -6.12
N ARG A 2 -2.79 -10.69 -5.39
CA ARG A 2 -2.83 -10.98 -3.94
C ARG A 2 -2.01 -9.97 -3.16
N VAL A 3 -2.43 -9.71 -1.93
CA VAL A 3 -1.78 -8.80 -0.98
C VAL A 3 -1.03 -9.55 0.12
N LEU A 4 0.00 -8.93 0.69
CA LEU A 4 0.74 -9.44 1.85
C LEU A 4 -0.06 -9.34 3.16
N TYR A 5 -0.93 -8.34 3.25
CA TYR A 5 -1.74 -8.07 4.45
C TYR A 5 -3.19 -7.85 4.04
N GLU A 6 -4.10 -8.40 4.84
CA GLU A 6 -5.55 -8.23 4.65
C GLU A 6 -5.97 -6.77 4.80
N GLU A 7 -5.41 -6.07 5.79
CA GLU A 7 -5.69 -4.66 6.07
C GLU A 7 -4.50 -3.74 5.78
N PRO A 8 -4.73 -2.53 5.23
CA PRO A 8 -3.67 -1.54 5.02
C PRO A 8 -3.05 -1.05 6.33
N ARG A 9 -1.72 -1.04 6.37
CA ARG A 9 -0.90 -0.58 7.51
C ARG A 9 -0.57 0.91 7.39
N ARG A 10 -0.08 1.53 8.46
CA ARG A 10 0.40 2.92 8.40
C ARG A 10 1.74 2.99 7.65
N GLY A 11 1.83 3.89 6.69
CA GLY A 11 3.03 4.23 5.95
C GLY A 11 3.57 5.62 6.29
N SER A 12 4.45 6.13 5.44
CA SER A 12 5.05 7.47 5.57
C SER A 12 3.99 8.57 5.48
N MET A 13 4.21 9.69 6.19
CA MET A 13 3.32 10.87 6.19
C MET A 13 1.85 10.54 6.50
N GLY A 14 1.61 9.50 7.31
CA GLY A 14 0.26 9.09 7.70
C GLY A 14 -0.52 8.29 6.66
N SER A 15 0.09 7.92 5.54
CA SER A 15 -0.54 7.11 4.49
C SER A 15 -1.02 5.74 4.99
N ARG A 16 -1.94 5.14 4.24
CA ARG A 16 -2.35 3.73 4.39
C ARG A 16 -1.74 2.94 3.24
N ILE A 17 -1.03 1.86 3.55
CA ILE A 17 -0.24 1.09 2.57
C ILE A 17 -0.50 -0.41 2.67
N THR A 18 -0.36 -1.11 1.55
CA THR A 18 -0.21 -2.57 1.50
C THR A 18 0.73 -2.94 0.35
N PHE A 19 1.08 -4.22 0.24
CA PHE A 19 1.99 -4.71 -0.77
C PHE A 19 1.37 -5.84 -1.57
N LEU A 20 1.66 -5.87 -2.86
CA LEU A 20 1.33 -6.97 -3.76
C LEU A 20 2.43 -8.02 -3.75
N LEU A 21 2.04 -9.29 -3.84
CA LEU A 21 3.00 -10.39 -3.93
C LEU A 21 3.79 -10.32 -5.25
N PRO A 22 5.14 -10.44 -5.25
CA PRO A 22 5.95 -10.34 -6.46
C PRO A 22 5.55 -11.29 -7.60
N LYS A 23 5.07 -12.49 -7.27
CA LYS A 23 4.56 -13.47 -8.25
C LYS A 23 3.38 -12.97 -9.09
N ASP A 24 2.64 -11.99 -8.58
CA ASP A 24 1.51 -11.39 -9.27
C ASP A 24 1.90 -10.06 -9.97
N CYS A 25 3.18 -9.64 -9.83
CA CYS A 25 3.72 -8.35 -10.30
C CYS A 25 5.06 -8.51 -11.04
N GLY A 26 5.26 -9.63 -11.76
CA GLY A 26 6.45 -9.83 -12.60
C GLY A 26 7.78 -9.95 -11.82
N GLY A 27 7.74 -10.41 -10.57
CA GLY A 27 8.91 -10.53 -9.71
C GLY A 27 9.29 -9.27 -8.94
N VAL A 28 8.48 -8.21 -9.04
CA VAL A 28 8.71 -6.93 -8.33
C VAL A 28 7.80 -6.85 -7.10
N LEU A 29 8.37 -6.49 -5.95
CA LEU A 29 7.57 -6.10 -4.79
C LEU A 29 6.96 -4.72 -5.06
N THR A 30 5.63 -4.63 -5.05
CA THR A 30 4.91 -3.40 -5.40
C THR A 30 4.09 -2.92 -4.21
N GLU A 31 4.26 -1.64 -3.84
CA GLU A 31 3.49 -0.97 -2.79
C GLU A 31 2.27 -0.25 -3.39
N LEU A 32 1.11 -0.37 -2.74
CA LEU A 32 -0.07 0.45 -2.99
C LEU A 32 -0.19 1.47 -1.87
N VAL A 33 -0.29 2.75 -2.24
CA VAL A 33 -0.31 3.87 -1.30
C VAL A 33 -1.61 4.64 -1.45
N THR A 34 -2.30 4.86 -0.33
CA THR A 34 -3.33 5.90 -0.20
C THR A 34 -2.77 7.00 0.68
N ALA A 35 -2.68 8.22 0.16
CA ALA A 35 -2.23 9.37 0.94
C ALA A 35 -3.14 9.58 2.16
N ALA A 36 -2.60 10.15 3.25
CA ALA A 36 -3.45 10.67 4.30
C ALA A 36 -4.37 11.73 3.71
N GLU A 37 -5.59 11.85 4.25
CA GLU A 37 -6.41 13.03 3.94
C GLU A 37 -5.60 14.27 4.36
N SER A 38 -5.39 15.19 3.42
CA SER A 38 -4.90 16.51 3.76
C SER A 38 -6.00 17.18 4.58
N ASP A 39 -5.67 17.59 5.81
CA ASP A 39 -6.58 18.38 6.66
C ASP A 39 -7.18 19.52 5.81
N GLY A 40 -8.49 19.44 5.63
CA GLY A 40 -9.21 20.13 4.57
C GLY A 40 -8.99 21.64 4.54
N LEU A 41 -8.78 22.14 3.33
CA LEU A 41 -9.29 23.44 2.92
C LEU A 41 -10.77 23.26 2.57
#